data_AF-A0A1V6REM9-F1
#
_entry.id   AF-A0A1V6REM9-F1
#
_cell.length_a   1.000
_cell.length_b   1.000
_cell.length_c   1.000
_cell.angle_alpha   90.00
_cell.angle_beta   90.00
_cell.angle_gamma   90.00
#
_symmetry.space_group_name_H-M   'P 1'
#
loop_
_entity.id
_entity.type
_entity.pdbx_description
1 polymer ?
#
loop_
_entity_poly.entity_id
_entity_poly.type
_entity_poly.pdbx_seq_one_letter_code
_entity_poly.pdbx_strand_id
1 'polypeptide(L)'
;MIPAGDILCSSLFPNGRALVLPYKDIQILAHVWNKLSNREQTHVLEEYKKAIRILRSPSIYVPNTGKHNVLYQRETGAMTMLDFKTAIECPQSENLPYTELLSLVGDPVIRGHTSGG
;
A
#
# COMPACT_ATOMS: atom_id res chain seq x y z
N MET A 1 -14.96 -1.76 14.66
CA MET A 1 -15.37 -3.05 14.07
C MET A 1 -15.66 -2.79 12.60
N ILE A 2 -14.95 -3.45 11.67
CA ILE A 2 -15.27 -3.32 10.24
C ILE A 2 -16.43 -4.28 9.96
N PRO A 3 -17.57 -3.82 9.39
CA PRO A 3 -18.66 -4.72 9.07
C PRO A 3 -18.22 -5.71 7.99
N ALA A 4 -18.44 -7.00 8.25
CA ALA A 4 -18.34 -8.07 7.28
C ALA A 4 -19.75 -8.66 7.08
N GLY A 5 -20.10 -8.97 5.84
CA GLY A 5 -21.40 -9.54 5.49
C GLY A 5 -21.26 -10.67 4.47
N ASP A 6 -22.27 -11.54 4.45
CA ASP A 6 -22.38 -12.61 3.47
C ASP A 6 -22.90 -12.07 2.14
N ILE A 7 -22.38 -12.62 1.04
CA ILE A 7 -22.88 -12.32 -0.30
C ILE A 7 -24.12 -13.17 -0.57
N LEU A 8 -25.31 -12.57 -0.45
CA LEU A 8 -26.58 -13.31 -0.58
C LEU A 8 -27.11 -13.41 -2.03
N CYS A 9 -26.75 -12.45 -2.90
CA CYS A 9 -27.31 -12.34 -4.25
C CYS A 9 -26.26 -11.86 -5.26
N SER A 10 -25.24 -12.66 -5.56
CA SER A 10 -24.30 -12.39 -6.67
C SER A 10 -24.24 -13.58 -7.61
N SER A 11 -24.52 -13.35 -8.89
CA SER A 11 -24.29 -14.35 -9.95
C SER A 11 -22.80 -14.56 -10.25
N LEU A 12 -21.94 -13.61 -9.82
CA LEU A 12 -20.49 -13.65 -10.03
C LEU A 12 -19.74 -14.27 -8.84
N PHE A 13 -20.23 -14.04 -7.62
CA PHE A 13 -19.68 -14.57 -6.39
C PHE A 13 -20.78 -15.33 -5.62
N PRO A 14 -21.16 -16.54 -6.07
CA PRO A 14 -22.30 -17.27 -5.52
C PRO A 14 -22.11 -17.66 -4.04
N ASN A 15 -20.87 -17.66 -3.55
CA ASN A 15 -20.51 -17.85 -2.15
C ASN A 15 -19.31 -16.94 -1.80
N GLY A 16 -19.25 -16.42 -0.58
CA GLY A 16 -18.09 -15.65 -0.10
C GLY A 16 -18.44 -14.60 0.95
N ARG A 17 -17.41 -13.95 1.48
CA ARG A 17 -17.52 -12.81 2.40
C ARG A 17 -17.01 -11.55 1.72
N ALA A 18 -17.70 -10.43 1.92
CA ALA A 18 -17.27 -9.13 1.44
C ALA A 18 -16.80 -8.26 2.61
N LEU A 19 -15.64 -7.63 2.44
CA LEU A 19 -15.17 -6.57 3.31
C LEU A 19 -15.67 -5.24 2.77
N VAL A 20 -16.49 -4.52 3.56
CA VAL A 20 -17.00 -3.20 3.17
C VAL A 20 -16.11 -2.12 3.78
N LEU A 21 -15.46 -1.34 2.92
CA LEU A 21 -14.64 -0.21 3.33
C LEU A 21 -15.35 1.11 2.99
N PRO A 22 -15.16 2.17 3.80
CA PRO A 22 -15.65 3.50 3.45
C PRO A 22 -15.12 3.93 2.09
N TYR A 23 -16.02 4.35 1.20
CA TYR A 23 -15.62 4.98 -0.04
C TYR A 23 -14.90 6.30 0.26
N LYS A 24 -13.78 6.50 -0.42
CA LYS A 24 -13.08 7.77 -0.43
C LYS A 24 -12.80 8.14 -1.89
N ASP A 25 -13.16 9.35 -2.28
CA ASP A 25 -12.85 9.90 -3.60
C ASP A 25 -11.36 10.28 -3.66
N ILE A 26 -10.51 9.24 -3.75
CA ILE A 26 -9.07 9.35 -3.64
C ILE A 26 -8.42 8.51 -4.75
N GLN A 27 -7.32 9.01 -5.30
CA GLN A 27 -6.62 8.37 -6.41
C GLN A 27 -5.73 7.22 -5.92
N ILE A 28 -5.66 6.15 -6.72
CA ILE A 28 -4.66 5.09 -6.54
C ILE A 28 -3.28 5.70 -6.80
N LEU A 29 -2.34 5.55 -5.87
CA LEU A 29 -1.01 6.15 -5.92
C LEU A 29 -0.26 5.78 -7.21
N ALA A 30 -0.40 4.54 -7.68
CA ALA A 30 0.19 4.08 -8.93
C ALA A 30 -0.16 4.98 -10.15
N HIS A 31 -1.39 5.52 -10.20
CA HIS A 31 -1.86 6.33 -11.32
C HIS A 31 -1.30 7.77 -11.29
N VAL A 32 -0.91 8.25 -10.12
CA VAL A 32 -0.45 9.64 -9.92
C VAL A 32 1.03 9.75 -9.63
N TRP A 33 1.72 8.67 -9.28
CA TRP A 33 3.12 8.66 -8.84
C TRP A 33 4.05 9.48 -9.73
N ASN A 34 4.01 9.26 -11.05
CA ASN A 34 4.89 9.95 -12.00
C ASN A 34 4.54 11.45 -12.19
N LYS A 35 3.40 11.89 -11.68
CA LYS A 35 2.93 13.29 -11.71
C LYS A 35 3.19 14.03 -10.39
N LEU A 36 3.67 13.32 -9.37
CA LEU A 36 4.04 13.90 -8.08
C LEU A 36 5.41 14.56 -8.19
N SER A 37 5.54 15.74 -7.60
CA SER A 37 6.83 16.39 -7.38
C SER A 37 7.72 15.57 -6.45
N ASN A 38 9.03 15.84 -6.48
CA ASN A 38 9.98 15.18 -5.56
C ASN A 38 9.58 15.37 -4.10
N ARG A 39 9.07 16.55 -3.72
CA ARG A 39 8.59 16.83 -2.37
C ARG A 39 7.42 15.92 -1.98
N GLU A 40 6.46 15.73 -2.89
CA GLU A 40 5.31 14.86 -2.67
C GLU A 40 5.71 13.39 -2.59
N GLN A 41 6.62 12.92 -3.46
CA GLN A 41 7.14 11.55 -3.41
C GLN A 41 7.88 11.29 -2.10
N THR A 42 8.71 12.23 -1.63
CA THR A 42 9.37 12.13 -0.32
C THR A 42 8.37 12.08 0.82
N HIS A 43 7.33 12.91 0.80
CA HIS A 43 6.26 12.87 1.81
C HIS A 43 5.56 11.51 1.84
N VAL A 44 5.20 10.96 0.67
CA VAL A 44 4.58 9.63 0.57
C VAL A 44 5.50 8.55 1.14
N LEU A 45 6.80 8.60 0.85
CA LEU A 45 7.78 7.65 1.39
C LEU A 45 7.86 7.70 2.93
N GLU A 46 7.87 8.90 3.51
CA GLU A 46 7.91 9.05 4.97
C GLU A 46 6.62 8.57 5.64
N GLU A 47 5.44 8.91 5.11
CA GLU A 47 4.17 8.41 5.62
C GLU A 47 4.05 6.88 5.50
N TYR A 48 4.55 6.32 4.41
CA TYR A 48 4.54 4.88 4.20
C TYR A 48 5.49 4.15 5.15
N LYS A 49 6.70 4.68 5.43
CA LYS A 49 7.59 4.17 6.48
C LYS A 49 6.91 4.19 7.85
N LYS A 50 6.20 5.28 8.18
CA LYS A 50 5.43 5.36 9.43
C LYS A 50 4.37 4.26 9.50
N ALA A 51 3.61 4.06 8.43
CA ALA A 51 2.60 3.02 8.36
C ALA A 51 3.19 1.61 8.56
N ILE A 52 4.33 1.30 7.92
CA ILE A 52 5.04 0.03 8.14
C ILE A 52 5.46 -0.13 9.59
N ARG A 53 6.03 0.90 10.22
CA ARG A 53 6.43 0.84 11.64
C ARG A 53 5.24 0.55 12.56
N ILE A 54 4.10 1.19 12.30
CA ILE A 54 2.87 0.96 13.07
C ILE A 54 2.40 -0.49 12.92
N LEU A 55 2.49 -1.09 11.72
CA LEU A 55 2.11 -2.48 11.49
C LEU A 55 3.10 -3.46 12.13
N ARG A 56 4.40 -3.15 12.10
CA ARG A 56 5.44 -4.00 12.67
C ARG A 56 5.49 -4.00 14.19
N SER A 57 4.99 -2.94 14.84
CA SER A 57 4.89 -2.86 16.31
C SER A 57 4.11 -4.03 16.94
N PRO A 58 2.94 -4.44 16.41
CA PRO A 58 2.27 -5.68 16.79
C PRO A 58 2.78 -6.93 16.04
N SER A 59 4.01 -6.92 15.49
CA SER A 59 4.59 -8.02 14.71
C SER A 59 3.84 -8.37 13.42
N ILE A 60 3.23 -7.41 12.74
CA ILE A 60 2.56 -7.64 11.43
C ILE A 60 3.48 -7.19 10.30
N TYR A 61 3.79 -8.12 9.40
CA TYR A 61 4.51 -7.87 8.15
C TYR A 61 3.56 -7.95 6.96
N VAL A 62 3.65 -7.00 6.03
CA VAL A 62 2.78 -6.96 4.84
C VAL A 62 3.65 -6.95 3.58
N PRO A 63 3.84 -8.11 2.92
CA PRO A 63 4.75 -8.23 1.78
C PRO A 63 4.28 -7.44 0.53
N ASN A 64 2.96 -7.37 0.30
CA ASN A 64 2.40 -6.80 -0.93
C ASN A 64 1.78 -5.42 -0.71
N THR A 65 2.63 -4.41 -0.59
CA THR A 65 2.22 -3.04 -0.23
C THR A 65 2.48 -2.01 -1.35
N GLY A 66 2.72 -2.48 -2.58
CA GLY A 66 3.09 -1.60 -3.70
C GLY A 66 2.05 -0.51 -4.02
N LYS A 67 2.43 0.43 -4.90
CA LYS A 67 1.65 1.65 -5.23
C LYS A 67 0.18 1.41 -5.62
N HIS A 68 -0.17 0.21 -6.09
CA HIS A 68 -1.53 -0.17 -6.47
C HIS A 68 -2.44 -0.41 -5.25
N ASN A 69 -1.85 -0.68 -4.09
CA ASN A 69 -2.53 -0.91 -2.81
C ASN A 69 -2.49 0.33 -1.90
N VAL A 70 -2.22 1.50 -2.47
CA VAL A 70 -2.15 2.76 -1.72
C VAL A 70 -3.07 3.77 -2.37
N LEU A 71 -3.99 4.33 -1.58
CA LEU A 71 -4.77 5.51 -1.95
C LEU A 71 -4.03 6.75 -1.47
N TYR A 72 -3.95 7.78 -2.31
CA TYR A 72 -3.28 9.03 -2.01
C TYR A 72 -4.13 10.25 -2.40
N GLN A 73 -4.39 11.11 -1.41
CA GLN A 73 -5.09 12.37 -1.59
C GLN A 73 -4.07 13.50 -1.63
N ARG A 74 -3.96 14.18 -2.76
CA ARG A 74 -2.89 15.14 -3.03
C ARG A 74 -3.05 16.41 -2.20
N GLU A 75 -4.27 16.87 -2.03
CA GLU A 75 -4.62 18.14 -1.38
C GLU A 75 -4.24 18.13 0.10
N THR A 76 -4.45 16.99 0.76
CA THR A 76 -4.20 16.80 2.20
C THR A 76 -2.91 16.05 2.48
N GLY A 77 -2.32 15.42 1.46
CA GLY A 77 -1.23 14.48 1.62
C GLY A 77 -1.63 13.19 2.35
N ALA A 78 -2.93 12.94 2.54
CA ALA A 78 -3.43 11.77 3.25
C ALA A 78 -3.20 10.49 2.44
N MET A 79 -2.78 9.43 3.14
CA MET A 79 -2.50 8.13 2.55
C MET A 79 -3.35 7.05 3.23
N THR A 80 -3.82 6.06 2.47
CA THR A 80 -4.48 4.87 3.02
C THR A 80 -3.91 3.62 2.36
N MET A 81 -3.29 2.75 3.15
CA MET A 81 -2.87 1.42 2.70
C MET A 81 -4.07 0.47 2.65
N LEU A 82 -4.14 -0.33 1.60
CA LEU A 82 -5.18 -1.32 1.33
C LEU A 82 -4.56 -2.71 1.16
N ASP A 83 -5.42 -3.70 1.01
CA ASP A 83 -5.09 -5.09 0.67
C ASP A 83 -4.08 -5.75 1.62
N PHE A 84 -4.54 -6.04 2.83
CA PHE A 84 -3.80 -6.77 3.85
C PHE A 84 -3.91 -8.29 3.72
N LYS A 85 -4.40 -8.82 2.59
CA LYS A 85 -4.66 -10.27 2.44
C LYS A 85 -3.43 -11.16 2.61
N THR A 86 -2.25 -10.61 2.34
CA THR A 86 -0.96 -11.29 2.47
C THR A 86 -0.23 -10.92 3.75
N ALA A 87 -0.87 -10.16 4.65
CA ALA A 87 -0.29 -9.83 5.94
C ALA A 87 -0.06 -11.10 6.75
N ILE A 88 1.11 -11.19 7.36
CA ILE A 88 1.51 -12.32 8.21
C ILE A 88 1.99 -11.81 9.56
N GLU A 89 1.80 -12.63 10.58
CA GLU A 89 2.48 -12.44 11.84
C GLU A 89 3.95 -12.81 11.66
N CYS A 90 4.84 -11.91 12.04
CA CYS A 90 6.28 -12.03 11.89
C CYS A 90 6.93 -11.48 13.17
N PRO A 91 7.16 -12.35 14.17
CA PRO A 91 7.97 -11.99 15.33
C PRO A 91 9.35 -11.55 14.83
N GLN A 92 9.82 -10.39 15.26
CA GLN A 92 11.03 -9.71 14.78
C GLN A 92 10.87 -8.90 13.47
N SER A 93 9.64 -8.63 13.00
CA SER A 93 9.44 -7.76 11.84
C SER A 93 10.07 -6.36 11.99
N GLU A 94 10.23 -5.87 13.23
CA GLU A 94 10.91 -4.62 13.53
C GLU A 94 12.38 -4.60 13.08
N ASN A 95 13.04 -5.76 13.06
CA ASN A 95 14.46 -5.90 12.69
C ASN A 95 14.67 -6.17 11.19
N LEU A 96 13.60 -6.43 10.44
CA LEU A 96 13.71 -6.68 9.01
C LEU A 96 14.05 -5.37 8.25
N PRO A 97 14.83 -5.44 7.17
CA PRO A 97 14.93 -4.31 6.25
C PRO A 97 13.54 -3.93 5.72
N TYR A 98 13.35 -2.67 5.33
CA TYR A 98 12.08 -2.17 4.77
C TYR A 98 11.86 -2.66 3.33
N THR A 99 11.78 -3.98 3.13
CA THR A 99 11.55 -4.62 1.82
C THR A 99 10.21 -4.20 1.21
N GLU A 100 9.23 -3.83 2.02
CA GLU A 100 7.94 -3.26 1.61
C GLU A 100 8.10 -1.95 0.82
N LEU A 101 9.20 -1.21 1.02
CA LEU A 101 9.50 0.00 0.25
C LEU A 101 9.95 -0.30 -1.18
N LEU A 102 10.53 -1.48 -1.43
CA LEU A 102 10.93 -1.88 -2.79
C LEU A 102 9.71 -1.98 -3.70
N SER A 103 8.60 -2.50 -3.17
CA SER A 103 7.30 -2.55 -3.85
C SER A 103 6.74 -1.15 -4.15
N LEU A 104 7.12 -0.14 -3.35
CA LEU A 104 6.68 1.25 -3.53
C LEU A 104 7.60 2.05 -4.45
N VAL A 105 8.91 1.84 -4.49
CA VAL A 105 9.82 2.65 -5.33
C VAL A 105 10.14 1.96 -6.65
N GLY A 106 10.00 0.64 -6.69
CA GLY A 106 10.63 -0.22 -7.69
C GLY A 106 12.08 -0.50 -7.33
N ASP A 107 12.66 -1.52 -7.95
CA ASP A 107 14.07 -1.87 -7.77
C ASP A 107 14.96 -0.74 -8.34
N PRO A 108 15.83 -0.09 -7.55
CA PRO A 108 16.67 1.01 -8.04
C PRO A 108 17.63 0.58 -9.16
N VAL A 109 17.90 -0.72 -9.29
CA VAL A 109 18.85 -1.27 -10.27
C VAL A 109 18.39 -1.07 -11.73
N ILE A 110 17.09 -0.91 -12.00
CA ILE A 110 16.57 -0.83 -13.38
C ILE A 110 16.54 0.62 -13.93
N ARG A 111 16.73 1.66 -13.09
CA ARG A 111 16.72 3.06 -13.55
C ARG A 111 18.10 3.62 -13.94
N GLY A 112 19.18 2.83 -13.81
CA GLY A 112 20.56 3.27 -14.02
C GLY A 112 21.17 3.03 -15.41
N HIS A 113 20.46 2.40 -16.36
CA HIS A 113 21.03 2.05 -17.67
C HIS A 113 20.11 2.36 -18.84
N THR A 114 19.83 3.65 -19.08
CA THR A 114 19.58 4.15 -20.45
C THR A 114 20.12 5.57 -20.57
N SER A 115 21.45 5.70 -20.61
CA SER A 115 22.13 6.85 -21.20
C SER A 115 23.52 6.39 -21.67
N GLY A 116 23.59 6.01 -22.94
CA GLY A 116 24.83 5.75 -23.67
C GLY A 116 24.48 5.89 -25.14
N GLY A 117 24.91 7.01 -25.73
CA GLY A 117 24.85 7.27 -27.16
C GLY A 117 25.96 6.59 -27.94
#